data_AF-A0A387BSK8-F1
#
_entry.id   AF-A0A387BSK8-F1
#
_cell.length_a   1.000
_cell.length_b   1.000
_cell.length_c   1.000
_cell.angle_alpha   90.00
_cell.angle_beta   90.00
_cell.angle_gamma   90.00
#
_symmetry.space_group_name_H-M   'P 1'
#
loop_
_entity.id
_entity.type
_entity.pdbx_description
1 polymer ?
#
loop_
_entity_poly.entity_id
_entity_poly.type
_entity_poly.pdbx_seq_one_letter_code
_entity_poly.pdbx_strand_id
1 'polypeptide(L)'
;MARKVIDEPSEDVVAIAKKQRAERRNPFARVALFFRQVMGELRKVVTPTRGELFSYTGVVLIFVIIMMALVFGLDQLFGWLVLLAFGGGSS
;
A
#
# COMPACT_ATOMS: atom_id res chain seq x y z
N MET A 1 44.54 -42.58 41.19
CA MET A 1 44.44 -41.32 40.43
C MET A 1 43.51 -41.58 39.25
N ALA A 2 42.20 -41.42 39.44
CA ALA A 2 41.39 -40.22 39.15
C ALA A 2 41.14 -39.98 37.64
N ARG A 3 39.96 -40.46 37.21
CA ARG A 3 39.14 -40.14 36.03
C ARG A 3 39.53 -38.85 35.26
N LYS A 4 39.78 -39.01 33.96
CA LYS A 4 39.67 -37.97 32.91
C LYS A 4 39.09 -38.59 31.64
N VAL A 5 37.80 -38.94 31.64
CA VAL A 5 37.15 -39.58 30.47
C VAL A 5 35.73 -39.03 30.22
N ILE A 6 35.33 -37.86 30.76
CA ILE A 6 33.90 -37.45 30.68
C ILE A 6 33.61 -35.96 30.38
N ASP A 7 34.54 -35.12 29.90
CA ASP A 7 34.21 -33.68 29.77
C ASP A 7 34.05 -33.11 28.35
N GLU A 8 34.41 -33.84 27.29
CA GLU A 8 34.57 -33.19 25.97
C GLU A 8 33.36 -33.17 25.00
N PRO A 9 32.25 -33.94 25.13
CA PRO A 9 31.14 -33.80 24.19
C PRO A 9 30.21 -32.64 24.55
N SER A 10 30.02 -32.32 25.84
CA SER A 10 29.03 -31.33 26.30
C SER A 10 29.43 -29.88 26.05
N GLU A 11 30.72 -29.56 26.10
CA GLU A 11 31.20 -28.18 25.93
C GLU A 11 30.97 -27.69 24.49
N ASP A 12 31.17 -28.55 23.50
CA ASP A 12 30.90 -28.26 22.10
C ASP A 12 29.40 -28.11 21.81
N VAL A 13 28.54 -28.96 22.40
CA VAL A 13 27.08 -28.79 22.22
C VAL A 13 26.59 -27.49 22.87
N VAL A 14 27.15 -27.13 24.03
CA VAL A 14 26.82 -25.89 24.75
C VAL A 14 27.37 -24.67 24.02
N ALA A 15 28.55 -24.75 23.42
CA ALA A 15 29.15 -23.70 22.61
C ALA A 15 28.33 -23.46 21.32
N ILE A 16 27.94 -24.52 20.62
CA ILE A 16 27.06 -24.46 19.45
C ILE A 16 25.70 -23.89 19.84
N ALA A 17 25.11 -24.34 20.96
CA ALA A 17 23.84 -23.82 21.46
C ALA A 17 23.92 -22.34 21.87
N LYS A 18 25.01 -21.89 22.50
CA LYS A 18 25.23 -20.47 22.85
C LYS A 18 25.43 -19.61 21.60
N LYS A 19 26.16 -20.10 20.60
CA LYS A 19 26.38 -19.42 19.31
C LYS A 19 25.05 -19.28 18.55
N GLN A 20 24.26 -20.36 18.49
CA GLN A 20 22.90 -20.33 17.95
C GLN A 20 21.96 -19.41 18.75
N ARG A 21 22.09 -19.31 20.08
CA ARG A 21 21.26 -18.43 20.92
C ARG A 21 21.66 -16.95 20.79
N ALA A 22 22.94 -16.67 20.58
CA ALA A 22 23.45 -15.34 20.26
C ALA A 22 23.03 -14.89 18.86
N GLU A 23 23.01 -15.82 17.89
CA GLU A 23 22.53 -15.59 16.52
C GLU A 23 21.00 -15.41 16.45
N ARG A 24 20.25 -16.09 17.33
CA ARG A 24 18.80 -15.85 17.53
C ARG A 24 18.47 -14.48 18.13
N ARG A 25 19.45 -13.77 18.70
CA ARG A 25 19.31 -12.42 19.27
C ARG A 25 19.68 -11.33 18.26
N ASN A 26 19.78 -11.67 16.97
CA ASN A 26 20.17 -10.74 15.93
C ASN A 26 18.98 -9.84 15.51
N PRO A 27 19.03 -8.51 15.74
CA PRO A 27 17.95 -7.59 15.36
C PRO A 27 17.64 -7.62 13.86
N PHE A 28 18.64 -7.94 13.02
CA PHE A 28 18.45 -8.13 11.58
C PHE A 28 17.55 -9.32 11.24
N ALA A 29 17.58 -10.40 12.04
CA ALA A 29 16.68 -11.53 11.86
C ALA A 29 15.22 -11.15 12.15
N ARG A 30 14.99 -10.24 13.11
CA ARG A 30 13.66 -9.70 13.40
C ARG A 30 13.11 -8.85 12.25
N VAL A 31 13.96 -8.02 11.65
CA VAL A 31 13.59 -7.22 10.47
C VAL A 31 13.28 -8.11 9.27
N ALA A 32 14.08 -9.14 9.02
CA ALA A 32 13.83 -10.10 7.94
C ALA A 32 12.51 -10.87 8.14
N LEU A 33 12.18 -11.24 9.39
CA LEU A 33 10.89 -11.86 9.73
C LEU A 33 9.72 -10.91 9.50
N PHE A 34 9.86 -9.62 9.84
CA PHE A 34 8.85 -8.60 9.58
C PHE A 34 8.54 -8.46 8.08
N PHE A 35 9.55 -8.37 7.22
CA PHE A 35 9.33 -8.32 5.77
C PHE A 35 8.68 -9.59 5.21
N ARG A 36 9.06 -10.77 5.73
CA ARG A 36 8.37 -12.03 5.37
C ARG A 36 6.91 -12.03 5.79
N GLN A 37 6.57 -11.45 6.93
CA GLN A 37 5.19 -11.30 7.39
C GLN A 37 4.42 -10.31 6.52
N VAL A 38 4.98 -9.12 6.24
CA VAL A 38 4.37 -8.11 5.35
C VAL A 38 4.10 -8.70 3.97
N MET A 39 5.05 -9.43 3.37
CA MET A 39 4.83 -10.08 2.09
C MET A 39 3.74 -11.16 2.16
N GLY A 40 3.64 -11.87 3.28
CA GLY A 40 2.54 -12.82 3.55
C GLY A 40 1.18 -12.13 3.62
N GLU A 41 1.11 -10.94 4.23
CA GLU A 41 -0.11 -10.15 4.36
C GLU A 41 -0.50 -9.45 3.05
N LEU A 42 0.48 -8.94 2.29
CA LEU A 42 0.25 -8.34 0.97
C LEU A 42 -0.28 -9.36 -0.04
N ARG A 43 0.06 -10.65 0.09
CA ARG A 43 -0.53 -11.72 -0.73
C ARG A 43 -2.01 -11.97 -0.42
N LYS A 44 -2.53 -11.47 0.71
CA LYS A 44 -3.97 -11.51 1.04
C LYS A 44 -4.72 -10.32 0.44
N VAL A 45 -4.02 -9.32 -0.11
CA VAL A 45 -4.67 -8.26 -0.87
C VAL A 45 -5.19 -8.89 -2.14
N VAL A 46 -6.50 -9.00 -2.23
CA VAL A 46 -7.20 -9.48 -3.42
C VAL A 46 -6.88 -8.52 -4.56
N THR A 47 -6.15 -8.99 -5.56
CA THR A 47 -5.89 -8.19 -6.75
C THR A 47 -7.18 -8.13 -7.56
N PRO A 48 -7.68 -6.93 -7.88
CA PRO A 48 -8.96 -6.77 -8.53
C PRO A 48 -8.97 -7.44 -9.91
N THR A 49 -10.13 -7.96 -10.31
CA THR A 49 -10.29 -8.55 -11.63
C THR A 49 -10.36 -7.45 -12.68
N ARG A 50 -9.97 -7.75 -13.93
CA ARG A 50 -10.03 -6.76 -15.03
C ARG A 50 -11.44 -6.17 -15.21
N GLY A 51 -12.49 -6.95 -14.93
CA GLY A 51 -13.88 -6.48 -15.03
C GLY A 51 -14.21 -5.38 -14.02
N GLU A 52 -13.77 -5.52 -12.77
CA GLU A 52 -13.97 -4.52 -11.71
C GLU A 52 -13.25 -3.20 -12.05
N LEU A 53 -12.04 -3.29 -12.63
CA LEU A 53 -11.30 -2.12 -13.10
C LEU A 53 -12.09 -1.31 -14.13
N PHE A 54 -12.69 -1.98 -15.12
CA PHE A 54 -13.51 -1.30 -16.12
C PHE A 54 -14.78 -0.71 -15.53
N SER A 55 -15.41 -1.37 -14.57
CA SER A 55 -16.57 -0.82 -13.86
C SER A 55 -16.22 0.44 -13.09
N TYR A 56 -15.13 0.44 -12.32
CA TYR A 56 -14.71 1.60 -11.53
C TYR A 56 -14.28 2.77 -12.41
N THR A 57 -13.48 2.51 -13.45
CA THR A 57 -13.08 3.56 -14.41
C THR A 57 -14.26 4.08 -15.23
N GLY A 58 -15.21 3.21 -15.60
CA GLY A 58 -16.44 3.58 -16.30
C GLY A 58 -17.33 4.52 -15.47
N VAL A 59 -17.55 4.22 -14.19
CA VAL A 59 -18.32 5.10 -13.29
C VAL A 59 -17.68 6.48 -13.19
N VAL A 60 -16.35 6.55 -13.04
CA VAL A 60 -15.62 7.83 -12.98
C VAL A 60 -15.76 8.60 -14.29
N LEU A 61 -15.64 7.95 -15.44
CA LEU A 61 -15.82 8.59 -16.76
C LEU A 61 -17.22 9.20 -16.91
N ILE A 62 -18.27 8.44 -16.56
CA ILE A 62 -19.65 8.94 -16.62
C ILE A 62 -19.82 10.15 -15.69
N PHE A 63 -19.31 10.07 -14.46
CA PHE A 63 -19.37 11.18 -13.51
C PHE A 63 -18.68 12.44 -14.04
N VAL A 64 -17.48 12.31 -14.61
CA VAL A 64 -16.75 13.44 -15.21
C VAL A 64 -17.53 14.05 -16.37
N ILE A 65 -18.12 13.23 -17.25
CA ILE A 65 -18.95 13.71 -18.37
C ILE A 65 -20.14 14.52 -17.86
N ILE A 66 -20.82 14.05 -16.81
CA ILE A 66 -21.95 14.77 -16.20
C ILE A 66 -21.48 16.12 -15.65
N MET A 67 -20.36 16.15 -14.91
CA MET A 67 -19.80 17.40 -14.39
C MET A 67 -19.41 18.37 -15.51
N MET A 68 -18.80 17.88 -16.59
CA MET A 68 -18.49 18.70 -17.76
C MET A 68 -19.75 19.27 -18.41
N ALA A 69 -20.81 18.47 -18.56
CA ALA A 69 -22.09 18.94 -19.09
C ALA A 69 -22.75 19.99 -18.20
N LEU A 70 -22.72 19.81 -16.88
CA LEU A 70 -23.26 20.79 -15.93
C LEU A 70 -22.47 22.10 -15.96
N VAL A 71 -21.13 22.03 -15.88
CA VAL A 71 -20.27 23.23 -15.93
C VAL A 71 -20.48 23.95 -17.26
N PHE A 72 -20.46 23.22 -18.39
CA PHE A 72 -20.73 23.82 -19.69
C PHE A 72 -22.11 24.49 -19.76
N GLY A 73 -23.17 23.85 -19.27
CA GLY A 73 -24.51 24.44 -19.25
C GLY A 73 -24.59 25.69 -18.38
N LEU A 74 -23.95 25.66 -17.20
CA LEU A 74 -23.88 26.82 -16.31
C LEU A 74 -23.06 27.95 -16.91
N ASP A 75 -21.93 27.67 -17.55
CA ASP A 75 -21.09 28.68 -18.22
C ASP A 75 -21.88 29.39 -19.33
N GLN A 76 -22.66 28.65 -20.12
CA GLN A 76 -23.54 29.24 -21.14
C GLN A 76 -24.65 30.09 -20.52
N LEU A 77 -25.28 29.61 -19.45
CA LEU A 77 -26.32 30.35 -18.73
C LEU A 77 -25.78 31.65 -18.16
N PHE A 78 -24.65 31.61 -17.45
CA PHE A 78 -24.02 32.80 -16.88
C PHE A 78 -23.53 33.75 -17.98
N GLY A 79 -22.98 33.23 -19.08
CA GLY A 79 -22.62 34.04 -20.23
C GLY A 79 -23.82 34.81 -20.79
N TRP A 80 -24.95 34.14 -20.98
CA TRP A 80 -26.18 34.79 -21.44
C TRP A 80 -26.72 35.81 -20.43
N LEU A 81 -26.70 35.50 -19.14
CA LEU A 81 -27.13 36.42 -18.08
C LEU A 81 -26.24 37.67 -18.01
N VAL A 82 -24.93 37.54 -18.18
CA VAL A 82 -23.99 38.67 -18.21
C VAL A 82 -24.25 39.54 -19.45
N LEU A 83 -24.47 38.93 -20.62
CA LEU A 83 -24.86 39.67 -21.83
C LEU A 83 -26.20 40.40 -21.65
N LEU A 84 -27.17 39.81 -20.96
CA LEU A 84 -28.43 40.49 -20.65
C LEU A 84 -28.24 41.64 -19.66
N ALA A 85 -27.45 41.42 -18.61
CA ALA A 85 -27.23 42.39 -17.54
C ALA A 85 -26.38 43.60 -17.98
N PHE A 86 -25.39 43.38 -18.86
CA PHE A 86 -24.41 44.40 -19.24
C PHE A 86 -24.39 44.72 -20.75
N GLY A 87 -25.01 43.91 -21.60
CA GLY A 87 -25.02 44.11 -23.06
C GLY A 87 -25.92 45.24 -23.54
N GLY A 88 -26.78 45.79 -22.68
CA GLY A 88 -27.52 47.03 -22.95
C GLY A 88 -26.75 48.32 -22.59
N GLY A 89 -25.52 48.21 -22.06
CA GLY A 89 -24.75 49.34 -21.54
C GLY A 89 -23.86 50.08 -22.55
N SER A 90 -23.79 49.62 -23.80
CA SER A 90 -23.07 50.33 -24.87
C SER A 90 -24.04 51.21 -25.67
N SER A 91 -24.37 52.37 -25.11
CA SER A 91 -24.76 53.56 -25.88
C SER A 91 -23.53 54.43 -26.09
#